data_AF-A0AAV7KUH5-F1
#
_entry.id   AF-A0AAV7KUH5-F1
#
_cell.length_a   1.000
_cell.length_b   1.000
_cell.length_c   1.000
_cell.angle_alpha   90.00
_cell.angle_beta   90.00
_cell.angle_gamma   90.00
#
_symmetry.space_group_name_H-M   'P 1'
#
loop_
_entity.id
_entity.type
_entity.pdbx_description
1 polymer ?
#
loop_
_entity_poly.entity_id
_entity_poly.type
_entity_poly.pdbx_seq_one_letter_code
_entity_poly.pdbx_strand_id
1 'polypeptide(L)'
;MTLSPRWIPPLTWQFPSYSLLDSVFREELATAKQDFFRNSIGSVDSICTVWEAFKVYIRGITIAKNAGVLRSICGTLDLLERKLAQLEQVHLHTANNQILGNMHAKLEDFPDTALTEVHHMGKYATARVYGEGERPGTVLANMIRPSRERDMITAVQAEDGSELTDPEQIVNRFREYYEGLYTSKNCLRPGGIDALSVTYRIAMAGGGR
;
A
#
# COMPACT_ATOMS: atom_id res chain seq x y z
N MET A 1 -12.51 -7.38 -3.73
CA MET A 1 -11.07 -7.57 -4.00
C MET A 1 -10.49 -6.25 -4.46
N THR A 2 -10.03 -5.41 -3.53
CA THR A 2 -9.42 -4.13 -3.85
C THR A 2 -7.94 -4.37 -4.16
N LEU A 3 -7.59 -4.46 -5.44
CA LEU A 3 -6.21 -4.30 -5.90
C LEU A 3 -5.81 -2.81 -5.80
N SER A 4 -5.96 -2.21 -4.62
CA SER A 4 -5.16 -1.03 -4.33
C SER A 4 -3.85 -1.56 -3.76
N PRO A 5 -2.69 -1.27 -4.37
CA PRO A 5 -1.43 -1.57 -3.73
C PRO A 5 -1.40 -0.74 -2.43
N ARG A 6 -1.75 -1.37 -1.31
CA ARG A 6 -1.56 -0.77 0.01
C ARG A 6 -0.07 -0.48 0.12
N TRP A 7 0.22 0.80 0.09
CA TRP A 7 1.54 1.40 0.16
C TRP A 7 2.33 0.84 1.32
N ILE A 8 3.34 0.02 1.01
CA ILE A 8 4.38 -0.34 1.96
C ILE A 8 5.53 0.65 1.69
N PRO A 9 5.85 1.55 2.63
CA PRO A 9 6.97 2.48 2.44
C PRO A 9 8.27 1.68 2.23
N PRO A 10 9.19 2.15 1.37
CA PRO A 10 10.46 1.47 1.15
C PRO A 10 11.27 1.42 2.46
N LEU A 11 12.01 0.32 2.68
CA LEU A 11 12.87 0.15 3.86
C LEU A 11 13.93 1.27 3.96
N THR A 12 14.29 1.87 2.83
CA THR A 12 15.23 2.99 2.75
C THR A 12 14.58 4.16 2.02
N TRP A 13 14.58 5.33 2.65
CA TRP A 13 14.09 6.55 2.01
C TRP A 13 14.97 6.97 0.86
N GLN A 14 14.32 7.40 -0.21
CA GLN A 14 14.97 7.99 -1.38
C GLN A 14 14.42 9.39 -1.59
N PHE A 15 15.30 10.30 -1.99
CA PHE A 15 14.91 11.65 -2.32
C PHE A 15 14.11 11.65 -3.64
N PRO A 16 12.89 12.21 -3.68
CA PRO A 16 12.10 12.26 -4.91
C PRO A 16 12.70 13.26 -5.89
N SER A 17 13.46 12.78 -6.88
CA SER A 17 14.15 13.67 -7.85
C SER A 17 13.23 14.64 -8.59
N TYR A 18 11.96 14.28 -8.78
CA TYR A 18 10.97 15.14 -9.42
C TYR A 18 10.66 16.41 -8.60
N SER A 19 10.88 16.42 -7.29
CA SER A 19 10.62 17.60 -6.46
C SER A 19 11.57 18.75 -6.83
N LEU A 20 12.73 18.45 -7.42
CA LEU A 20 13.68 19.46 -7.92
C LEU A 20 13.21 20.12 -9.22
N LEU A 21 12.13 19.65 -9.85
CA LEU A 21 11.55 20.35 -11.00
C LEU A 21 10.83 21.64 -10.56
N ASP A 22 10.36 21.69 -9.31
CA ASP A 22 9.73 22.87 -8.74
C ASP A 22 10.80 23.93 -8.41
N SER A 23 10.74 25.07 -9.11
CA SER A 23 11.66 26.19 -8.89
C SER A 23 11.50 26.79 -7.50
N VAL A 24 10.27 26.83 -6.95
CA VAL A 24 10.00 27.37 -5.61
C VAL A 24 10.68 26.50 -4.57
N PHE A 25 10.52 25.18 -4.67
CA PHE A 25 11.17 24.24 -3.77
C PHE A 25 12.70 24.28 -3.86
N ARG A 26 13.27 24.56 -5.04
CA ARG A 26 14.73 24.73 -5.19
C ARG A 26 15.24 25.94 -4.41
N GLU A 27 14.54 27.06 -4.46
CA GLU A 27 14.88 28.25 -3.69
C GLU A 27 14.70 27.99 -2.18
N GLU A 28 13.62 27.34 -1.77
CA GLU A 28 13.40 26.89 -0.38
C GLU A 28 14.54 26.00 0.14
N LEU A 29 15.05 25.08 -0.69
CA LEU A 29 16.20 24.24 -0.33
C LEU A 29 17.51 25.02 -0.28
N ALA A 30 17.70 25.99 -1.18
CA ALA A 30 18.89 26.82 -1.21
C ALA A 30 19.00 27.70 0.04
N THR A 31 17.90 28.31 0.45
CA THR A 31 17.83 29.10 1.69
C THR A 31 18.02 28.21 2.92
N ALA A 32 17.30 27.08 3.00
CA ALA A 32 17.44 26.13 4.10
C ALA A 32 18.88 25.59 4.24
N LYS A 33 19.56 25.35 3.13
CA LYS A 33 20.98 24.96 3.13
C LYS A 33 21.85 26.05 3.76
N GLN A 34 21.70 27.30 3.31
CA GLN A 34 22.49 28.42 3.84
C GLN A 34 22.24 28.62 5.34
N ASP A 35 20.97 28.58 5.75
CA ASP A 35 20.59 28.73 7.16
C ASP A 35 21.15 27.60 8.04
N PHE A 36 21.10 26.36 7.56
CA PHE A 36 21.66 25.22 8.29
C PHE A 36 23.16 25.41 8.53
N PHE A 37 23.95 25.66 7.48
CA PHE A 37 25.40 25.76 7.62
C PHE A 37 25.81 27.01 8.41
N ARG A 38 25.11 28.14 8.26
CA ARG A 38 25.35 29.35 9.07
C ARG A 38 25.21 29.08 10.57
N ASN A 39 24.26 28.24 10.97
CA ASN A 39 23.99 27.95 12.38
C ASN A 39 24.80 26.77 12.93
N SER A 40 25.28 25.88 12.05
CA SER A 40 25.92 24.62 12.46
C SER A 40 27.45 24.70 12.47
N ILE A 41 28.04 25.59 11.67
CA ILE A 41 29.50 25.77 11.62
C ILE A 41 29.96 26.40 12.94
N GLY A 42 30.85 25.69 13.65
CA GLY A 42 31.39 26.11 14.96
C GLY A 42 30.63 25.56 16.17
N SER A 43 29.49 24.88 15.98
CA SER A 43 28.74 24.25 17.08
C SER A 43 29.17 22.82 17.39
N VAL A 44 29.79 22.12 16.44
CA VAL A 44 30.22 20.72 16.57
C VAL A 44 31.60 20.55 15.95
N ASP A 45 32.52 19.88 16.66
CA ASP A 45 33.92 19.72 16.25
C ASP A 45 34.10 18.78 15.04
N SER A 46 33.18 17.83 14.85
CA SER A 46 33.23 16.86 13.75
C SER A 46 32.39 17.30 12.56
N ILE A 47 33.06 17.52 11.42
CA ILE A 47 32.40 17.83 10.14
C ILE A 47 31.50 16.69 9.65
N CYS A 48 31.82 15.44 9.99
CA CYS A 48 30.99 14.29 9.64
C CYS A 48 29.62 14.38 10.32
N THR A 49 29.58 14.77 11.60
CA THR A 49 28.32 14.93 12.34
C THR A 49 27.47 16.05 11.75
N VAL A 50 28.08 17.17 11.36
CA VAL A 50 27.39 18.27 10.67
C VAL A 50 26.79 17.80 9.35
N TRP A 51 27.51 16.97 8.59
CA TRP A 51 27.01 16.42 7.33
C TRP A 51 25.85 15.43 7.52
N GLU A 52 25.92 14.54 8.51
CA GLU A 52 24.82 13.65 8.84
C GLU A 52 23.56 14.42 9.28
N ALA A 53 23.74 15.42 10.14
CA ALA A 53 22.65 16.31 10.57
C ALA A 53 22.05 17.07 9.38
N PHE A 54 22.88 17.57 8.46
CA PHE A 54 22.42 18.24 7.25
C PHE A 54 21.54 17.34 6.38
N LYS A 55 21.97 16.09 6.14
CA LYS A 55 21.19 15.12 5.36
C LYS A 55 19.83 14.85 5.99
N VAL A 56 19.78 14.68 7.32
CA VAL A 56 18.52 14.47 8.06
C VAL A 56 17.63 15.71 7.96
N TYR A 57 18.20 16.91 8.07
CA TYR A 57 17.47 18.16 7.96
C TYR A 57 16.81 18.34 6.59
N ILE A 58 17.56 18.16 5.50
CA ILE A 58 17.04 18.26 4.13
C ILE A 58 15.99 17.19 3.86
N ARG A 59 16.19 15.97 4.36
CA ARG A 59 15.19 14.91 4.31
C ARG A 59 13.90 15.33 5.02
N GLY A 60 13.98 15.92 6.20
CA GLY A 60 12.83 16.42 6.95
C GLY A 60 12.02 17.45 6.17
N ILE A 61 12.69 18.44 5.59
CA ILE A 61 12.06 19.48 4.74
C ILE A 61 11.34 18.83 3.55
N THR A 62 12.02 17.92 2.86
CA THR A 62 11.48 17.25 1.67
C THR A 62 10.25 16.42 2.01
N ILE A 63 10.30 15.65 3.10
CA ILE A 63 9.15 14.86 3.56
C ILE A 63 7.98 15.78 3.93
N ALA A 64 8.24 16.87 4.66
CA ALA A 64 7.21 17.81 5.08
C ALA A 64 6.50 18.48 3.89
N LYS A 65 7.25 18.96 2.89
CA LYS A 65 6.71 19.56 1.67
C LYS A 65 5.80 18.58 0.92
N ASN A 66 6.30 17.39 0.68
CA ASN A 66 5.59 16.34 -0.05
C ASN A 66 4.31 15.87 0.67
N ALA A 67 4.38 15.72 1.99
CA ALA A 67 3.21 15.42 2.82
C ALA A 67 2.20 16.57 2.81
N GLY A 68 2.66 17.82 2.68
CA GLY A 68 1.80 18.98 2.50
C GLY A 68 1.06 18.97 1.17
N VAL A 69 1.76 18.69 0.06
CA VAL A 69 1.15 18.58 -1.27
C VAL A 69 0.10 17.48 -1.30
N LEU A 70 0.43 16.29 -0.77
CA LEU A 70 -0.52 15.18 -0.71
C LEU A 70 -1.76 15.54 0.14
N ARG A 71 -1.57 16.14 1.32
CA ARG A 71 -2.68 16.61 2.17
C ARG A 71 -3.57 17.64 1.46
N SER A 72 -2.97 18.54 0.67
CA SER A 72 -3.73 19.52 -0.11
C SER A 72 -4.61 18.82 -1.15
N ILE A 73 -4.05 17.88 -1.91
CA ILE A 73 -4.77 17.11 -2.94
C ILE A 73 -5.91 16.30 -2.30
N CYS A 74 -5.62 15.48 -1.29
CA CYS A 74 -6.65 14.70 -0.59
C CYS A 74 -7.71 15.61 0.04
N GLY A 75 -7.30 16.75 0.63
CA GLY A 75 -8.24 17.72 1.20
C GLY A 75 -9.18 18.35 0.16
N THR A 76 -8.68 18.61 -1.05
CA THR A 76 -9.53 19.09 -2.15
C THR A 76 -10.51 18.02 -2.62
N LEU A 77 -10.09 16.75 -2.71
CA LEU A 77 -10.97 15.64 -3.06
C LEU A 77 -12.06 15.42 -2.00
N ASP A 78 -11.68 15.34 -0.72
CA ASP A 78 -12.64 15.23 0.39
C ASP A 78 -13.67 16.37 0.38
N LEU A 79 -13.23 17.59 0.07
CA LEU A 79 -14.12 18.74 -0.01
C LEU A 79 -15.08 18.63 -1.20
N LEU A 80 -14.60 18.18 -2.36
CA LEU A 80 -15.42 17.95 -3.55
C LEU A 80 -16.45 16.84 -3.30
N GLU A 81 -16.04 15.72 -2.71
CA GLU A 81 -16.95 14.62 -2.34
C GLU A 81 -18.04 15.07 -1.38
N ARG A 82 -17.69 15.78 -0.30
CA ARG A 82 -18.69 16.31 0.65
C ARG A 82 -19.66 17.27 -0.03
N LYS A 83 -19.14 18.14 -0.89
CA LYS A 83 -19.95 19.08 -1.67
C LYS A 83 -20.88 18.38 -2.65
N LEU A 84 -20.44 17.27 -3.25
CA LEU A 84 -21.24 16.46 -4.15
C LEU A 84 -22.36 15.77 -3.38
N ALA A 85 -22.05 15.10 -2.27
CA ALA A 85 -23.02 14.44 -1.40
C ALA A 85 -24.09 15.41 -0.87
N GLN A 86 -23.72 16.65 -0.53
CA GLN A 86 -24.66 17.69 -0.14
C GLN A 86 -25.60 18.08 -1.29
N LEU A 87 -25.06 18.27 -2.50
CA LEU A 87 -25.88 18.62 -3.67
C LEU A 87 -26.83 17.49 -4.06
N GLU A 88 -26.39 16.23 -3.96
CA GLU A 88 -27.22 15.05 -4.17
C GLU A 88 -28.40 15.02 -3.20
N GLN A 89 -28.15 15.24 -1.91
CA GLN A 89 -29.19 15.28 -0.89
C GLN A 89 -30.23 16.38 -1.17
N VAL A 90 -29.79 17.58 -1.52
CA VAL A 90 -30.70 18.68 -1.86
C VAL A 90 -31.46 18.38 -3.16
N HIS A 91 -30.81 17.76 -4.15
CA HIS A 91 -31.46 17.38 -5.39
C HIS A 91 -32.60 16.37 -5.18
N LEU A 92 -32.41 15.37 -4.30
CA LEU A 92 -33.44 14.39 -3.93
C LEU A 92 -34.71 15.05 -3.37
N HIS A 93 -34.58 16.18 -2.68
CA HIS A 93 -35.71 16.87 -2.05
C HIS A 93 -36.34 17.98 -2.92
N THR A 94 -35.59 18.59 -3.84
CA THR A 94 -36.03 19.81 -4.54
C THR A 94 -36.10 19.68 -6.06
N ALA A 95 -35.61 18.59 -6.65
CA ALA A 95 -35.68 18.27 -8.10
C ALA A 95 -35.52 19.51 -9.01
N ASN A 96 -34.47 20.30 -8.79
CA ASN A 96 -34.20 21.54 -9.52
C ASN A 96 -33.04 21.33 -10.54
N ASN A 97 -33.27 21.75 -11.79
CA ASN A 97 -32.29 21.69 -12.88
C ASN A 97 -31.02 22.54 -12.62
N GLN A 98 -31.09 23.61 -11.83
CA GLN A 98 -29.91 24.39 -11.46
C GLN A 98 -28.94 23.60 -10.56
N ILE A 99 -29.47 22.75 -9.69
CA ILE A 99 -28.68 21.90 -8.80
C ILE A 99 -27.97 20.81 -9.61
N LEU A 100 -28.66 20.24 -10.61
CA LEU A 100 -28.07 19.29 -11.56
C LEU A 100 -26.91 19.92 -12.35
N GLY A 101 -27.09 21.14 -12.85
CA GLY A 101 -26.01 21.86 -13.55
C GLY A 101 -24.77 22.06 -12.67
N ASN A 102 -24.96 22.48 -11.41
CA ASN A 102 -23.87 22.64 -10.45
C ASN A 102 -23.20 21.31 -10.07
N MET A 103 -23.96 20.22 -10.05
CA MET A 103 -23.45 18.88 -9.78
C MET A 103 -22.59 18.38 -10.95
N HIS A 104 -23.05 18.57 -12.19
CA HIS A 104 -22.27 18.23 -13.39
C HIS A 104 -20.96 19.02 -13.47
N ALA A 105 -20.97 20.33 -13.19
CA ALA A 105 -19.75 21.13 -13.19
C ALA A 105 -18.71 20.62 -12.16
N LYS A 106 -19.15 20.26 -10.94
CA LYS A 106 -18.23 19.69 -9.94
C LYS A 106 -17.73 18.29 -10.30
N LEU A 107 -18.56 17.51 -11.01
CA LEU A 107 -18.16 16.19 -11.52
C LEU A 107 -17.10 16.32 -12.62
N GLU A 108 -17.09 17.42 -13.36
CA GLU A 108 -16.07 17.75 -14.37
C GLU A 108 -14.71 18.10 -13.74
N ASP A 109 -14.71 18.78 -12.57
CA ASP A 109 -13.48 19.12 -11.83
C ASP A 109 -12.85 17.92 -11.07
N PHE A 110 -13.67 16.90 -10.75
CA PHE A 110 -13.24 15.71 -10.00
C PHE A 110 -12.14 14.88 -10.69
N PRO A 111 -12.27 14.49 -11.98
CA PRO A 111 -11.26 13.68 -12.66
C PRO A 111 -9.90 14.38 -12.73
N ASP A 112 -9.84 15.70 -12.88
CA ASP A 112 -8.58 16.45 -12.95
C ASP A 112 -7.82 16.43 -11.62
N THR A 113 -8.53 16.59 -10.51
CA THR A 113 -7.95 16.51 -9.16
C THR A 113 -7.53 15.08 -8.80
N ALA A 114 -8.35 14.08 -9.13
CA ALA A 114 -8.01 12.67 -8.95
C ALA A 114 -6.83 12.23 -9.82
N LEU A 115 -6.76 12.69 -11.07
CA LEU A 115 -5.65 12.44 -11.97
C LEU A 115 -4.36 13.05 -11.42
N THR A 116 -4.43 14.25 -10.83
CA THR A 116 -3.30 14.89 -10.16
C THR A 116 -2.79 14.06 -8.98
N GLU A 117 -3.68 13.46 -8.18
CA GLU A 117 -3.32 12.53 -7.12
C GLU A 117 -2.60 11.29 -7.68
N VAL A 118 -3.19 10.65 -8.69
CA VAL A 118 -2.62 9.47 -9.35
C VAL A 118 -1.24 9.79 -9.94
N HIS A 119 -1.06 10.95 -10.57
CA HIS A 119 0.24 11.39 -11.06
C HIS A 119 1.24 11.61 -9.93
N HIS A 120 0.83 12.25 -8.83
CA HIS A 120 1.70 12.47 -7.68
C HIS A 120 2.15 11.14 -7.07
N MET A 121 1.24 10.19 -6.91
CA MET A 121 1.53 8.83 -6.44
C MET A 121 2.40 8.04 -7.42
N GLY A 122 2.13 8.18 -8.73
CA GLY A 122 2.89 7.54 -9.80
C GLY A 122 4.36 7.97 -9.83
N LYS A 123 4.65 9.25 -9.55
CA LYS A 123 6.03 9.76 -9.47
C LYS A 123 6.87 9.09 -8.38
N TYR A 124 6.26 8.69 -7.26
CA TYR A 124 6.98 7.93 -6.23
C TYR A 124 7.14 6.46 -6.60
N ALA A 125 6.11 5.87 -7.20
CA ALA A 125 6.17 4.48 -7.66
C ALA A 125 7.30 4.30 -8.68
N THR A 126 7.44 5.24 -9.61
CA THR A 126 8.55 5.25 -10.58
C THR A 126 9.89 5.50 -9.90
N ALA A 127 9.99 6.49 -8.99
CA ALA A 127 11.23 6.76 -8.25
C ALA A 127 11.76 5.51 -7.52
N ARG A 128 10.88 4.71 -6.91
CA ARG A 128 11.24 3.43 -6.29
C ARG A 128 11.79 2.42 -7.31
N VAL A 129 11.09 2.23 -8.42
CA VAL A 129 11.49 1.26 -9.47
C VAL A 129 12.85 1.63 -10.06
N TYR A 130 13.10 2.91 -10.32
CA TYR A 130 14.38 3.36 -10.87
C TYR A 130 15.52 3.37 -9.83
N GLY A 131 15.22 3.57 -8.55
CA GLY A 131 16.20 3.55 -7.47
C GLY A 131 16.74 2.15 -7.13
N GLU A 132 15.99 1.08 -7.43
CA GLU A 132 16.42 -0.31 -7.18
C GLU A 132 17.32 -0.89 -8.30
N GLY A 133 17.50 -0.18 -9.42
CA GLY A 133 18.44 -0.51 -10.49
C GLY A 133 18.00 -1.65 -11.43
N GLU A 134 18.26 -1.45 -12.73
CA GLU A 134 18.19 -2.25 -13.99
C GLU A 134 17.62 -3.67 -14.07
N ARG A 135 17.42 -4.44 -13.00
CA ARG A 135 16.94 -5.82 -13.09
C ARG A 135 15.46 -5.88 -12.75
N PRO A 136 14.57 -6.03 -13.74
CA PRO A 136 13.14 -6.28 -13.49
C PRO A 136 12.90 -7.45 -12.51
N GLY A 137 13.84 -8.40 -12.45
CA GLY A 137 13.84 -9.49 -11.46
C GLY A 137 13.96 -9.04 -10.00
N THR A 138 14.74 -7.99 -9.70
CA THR A 138 14.90 -7.46 -8.32
C THR A 138 13.62 -6.76 -7.87
N VAL A 139 13.04 -5.94 -8.73
CA VAL A 139 11.76 -5.25 -8.47
C VAL A 139 10.66 -6.27 -8.22
N LEU A 140 10.56 -7.29 -9.07
CA LEU A 140 9.59 -8.38 -8.90
C LEU A 140 9.83 -9.16 -7.60
N ALA A 141 11.08 -9.52 -7.28
CA ALA A 141 11.40 -10.20 -6.03
C ALA A 141 11.00 -9.37 -4.80
N ASN A 142 11.25 -8.06 -4.82
CA ASN A 142 10.84 -7.13 -3.76
C ASN A 142 9.32 -6.95 -3.65
N MET A 143 8.57 -7.11 -4.75
CA MET A 143 7.11 -7.14 -4.71
C MET A 143 6.56 -8.46 -4.14
N ILE A 144 7.17 -9.59 -4.51
CA ILE A 144 6.74 -10.93 -4.08
C ILE A 144 7.06 -11.18 -2.60
N ARG A 145 8.20 -10.69 -2.10
CA ARG A 145 8.65 -10.94 -0.72
C ARG A 145 7.61 -10.57 0.36
N PRO A 146 7.04 -9.36 0.40
CA PRO A 146 6.00 -9.01 1.38
C PRO A 146 4.64 -9.69 1.11
N SER A 147 4.38 -10.24 -0.09
CA SER A 147 3.22 -11.12 -0.28
C SER A 147 3.46 -12.46 0.41
N ARG A 148 4.61 -13.09 0.16
CA ARG A 148 4.98 -14.37 0.78
C ARG A 148 5.04 -14.28 2.31
N GLU A 149 5.56 -13.19 2.86
CA GLU A 149 5.59 -12.97 4.31
C GLU A 149 4.19 -12.84 4.92
N ARG A 150 3.20 -12.30 4.19
CA ARG A 150 1.80 -12.18 4.64
C ARG A 150 1.00 -13.46 4.48
N ASP A 151 1.31 -14.24 3.43
CA ASP A 151 0.63 -15.50 3.12
C ASP A 151 1.18 -16.67 3.94
N MET A 152 2.32 -16.48 4.64
CA MET A 152 2.93 -17.49 5.49
C MET A 152 2.20 -17.57 6.84
N ILE A 153 1.64 -18.74 7.15
CA ILE A 153 1.05 -19.03 8.46
C ILE A 153 2.19 -19.29 9.44
N THR A 154 2.49 -18.30 10.28
CA THR A 154 3.62 -18.36 11.23
C THR A 154 3.28 -19.14 12.50
N ALA A 155 2.00 -19.13 12.91
CA ALA A 155 1.55 -19.86 14.10
C ALA A 155 0.07 -20.25 13.99
N VAL A 156 -0.31 -21.36 14.63
CA VAL A 156 -1.69 -21.83 14.75
C VAL A 156 -1.99 -22.15 16.21
N GLN A 157 -3.20 -21.84 16.68
CA GLN A 157 -3.64 -22.17 18.04
C GLN A 157 -4.06 -23.65 18.15
N ALA A 158 -3.56 -24.34 19.18
CA ALA A 158 -4.01 -25.66 19.58
C ALA A 158 -5.30 -25.60 20.42
N GLU A 159 -5.96 -26.75 20.63
CA GLU A 159 -7.19 -26.85 21.46
C GLU A 159 -6.94 -26.46 22.92
N ASP A 160 -5.72 -26.67 23.39
CA ASP A 160 -5.27 -26.32 24.74
C ASP A 160 -4.94 -24.82 24.89
N GLY A 161 -5.11 -24.03 23.83
CA GLY A 161 -4.81 -22.59 23.80
C GLY A 161 -3.33 -22.23 23.61
N SER A 162 -2.46 -23.20 23.42
CA SER A 162 -1.03 -22.99 23.11
C SER A 162 -0.81 -22.63 21.64
N GLU A 163 0.20 -21.81 21.35
CA GLU A 163 0.59 -21.43 19.99
C GLU A 163 1.62 -22.42 19.43
N LEU A 164 1.30 -23.03 18.28
CA LEU A 164 2.17 -23.94 17.54
C LEU A 164 2.86 -23.16 16.42
N THR A 165 4.18 -23.01 16.54
CA THR A 165 5.04 -22.30 15.55
C THR A 165 5.78 -23.26 14.62
N ASP A 166 5.82 -24.56 14.96
CA ASP A 166 6.54 -25.57 14.20
C ASP A 166 5.78 -25.97 12.91
N PRO A 167 6.40 -25.86 11.71
CA PRO A 167 5.70 -26.08 10.44
C PRO A 167 5.08 -27.47 10.29
N GLU A 168 5.70 -28.52 10.81
CA GLU A 168 5.13 -29.88 10.72
C GLU A 168 3.88 -30.03 11.58
N GLN A 169 3.90 -29.46 12.79
CA GLN A 169 2.74 -29.45 13.70
C GLN A 169 1.59 -28.61 13.14
N ILE A 170 1.90 -27.48 12.50
CA ILE A 170 0.90 -26.64 11.82
C ILE A 170 0.20 -27.43 10.71
N VAL A 171 0.96 -28.14 9.86
CA VAL A 171 0.40 -28.95 8.76
C VAL A 171 -0.49 -30.09 9.30
N ASN A 172 -0.02 -30.81 10.33
CA ASN A 172 -0.80 -31.88 10.94
C ASN A 172 -2.08 -31.36 11.59
N ARG A 173 -2.04 -30.19 12.23
CA ARG A 173 -3.21 -29.57 12.82
C ARG A 173 -4.26 -29.17 11.76
N PHE A 174 -3.82 -28.62 10.63
CA PHE A 174 -4.72 -28.36 9.50
C PHE A 174 -5.34 -29.64 8.96
N ARG A 175 -4.55 -30.71 8.82
CA ARG A 175 -5.03 -32.03 8.39
C ARG A 175 -6.13 -32.53 9.30
N GLU A 176 -5.89 -32.62 10.61
CA GLU A 176 -6.85 -33.10 11.60
C GLU A 176 -8.15 -32.29 11.59
N TYR A 177 -8.04 -30.96 11.52
CA TYR A 177 -9.19 -30.07 11.48
C TYR A 177 -10.09 -30.33 10.24
N TYR A 178 -9.48 -30.39 9.06
CA TYR A 178 -10.25 -30.63 7.82
C TYR A 178 -10.74 -32.07 7.73
N GLU A 179 -9.97 -33.06 8.21
CA GLU A 179 -10.43 -34.44 8.33
C GLU A 179 -11.68 -34.52 9.22
N GLY A 180 -11.70 -33.85 10.36
CA GLY A 180 -12.88 -33.74 11.22
C GLY A 180 -14.07 -33.05 10.53
N LEU A 181 -13.82 -31.96 9.80
CA LEU A 181 -14.86 -31.21 9.09
C LEU A 181 -15.55 -32.03 7.98
N TYR A 182 -14.77 -32.82 7.23
CA TYR A 182 -15.29 -33.63 6.13
C TYR A 182 -15.75 -35.03 6.56
N THR A 183 -15.27 -35.54 7.69
CA THR A 183 -15.73 -36.81 8.28
C THR A 183 -17.02 -36.63 9.09
N SER A 184 -17.24 -35.45 9.70
CA SER A 184 -18.44 -35.15 10.50
C SER A 184 -19.73 -34.95 9.70
N LYS A 185 -19.70 -35.07 8.36
CA LYS A 185 -20.90 -35.22 7.53
C LYS A 185 -21.08 -36.67 7.10
N ASN A 186 -21.36 -37.54 8.07
CA ASN A 186 -22.04 -38.80 7.80
C ASN A 186 -23.37 -38.93 8.55
N CYS A 187 -24.18 -37.88 8.43
CA CYS A 187 -25.63 -38.03 8.30
C CYS A 187 -26.01 -37.98 6.81
N LEU A 188 -25.31 -38.74 5.97
CA LEU A 188 -25.78 -39.09 4.63
C LEU A 188 -26.74 -40.27 4.79
N ARG A 189 -28.04 -40.02 4.55
CA ARG A 189 -29.04 -41.08 4.40
C ARG A 189 -28.52 -42.11 3.37
N PRO A 190 -28.78 -43.41 3.56
CA PRO A 190 -28.30 -44.42 2.62
C PRO A 190 -29.00 -44.23 1.28
N GLY A 191 -28.26 -43.76 0.27
CA GLY A 191 -28.78 -43.58 -1.10
C GLY A 191 -28.08 -42.57 -2.01
N GLY A 192 -27.00 -41.89 -1.58
CA GLY A 192 -26.42 -40.77 -2.33
C GLY A 192 -24.94 -40.86 -2.69
N ILE A 193 -24.28 -42.02 -2.62
CA ILE A 193 -22.81 -42.12 -2.76
C ILE A 193 -22.36 -42.38 -4.21
N ASP A 194 -23.27 -42.68 -5.15
CA ASP A 194 -22.87 -43.07 -6.50
C ASP A 194 -22.53 -41.88 -7.43
N ALA A 195 -22.72 -40.63 -6.99
CA ALA A 195 -22.53 -39.45 -7.85
C ALA A 195 -21.20 -38.68 -7.64
N LEU A 196 -20.42 -38.97 -6.59
CA LEU A 196 -19.21 -38.19 -6.25
C LEU A 196 -17.90 -38.98 -6.31
N SER A 197 -17.93 -40.25 -6.72
CA SER A 197 -16.71 -41.04 -6.97
C SER A 197 -16.02 -40.70 -8.30
N VAL A 198 -16.63 -39.82 -9.11
CA VAL A 198 -16.03 -39.32 -10.35
C VAL A 198 -15.33 -38.00 -10.03
N THR A 199 -14.01 -37.99 -10.27
CA THR A 199 -13.07 -36.86 -10.18
C THR A 199 -12.51 -36.50 -8.80
N TYR A 200 -11.72 -37.39 -8.19
CA TYR A 200 -10.41 -37.00 -7.62
C TYR A 200 -9.45 -38.20 -7.72
N ARG A 201 -9.09 -38.58 -8.96
CA ARG A 201 -7.83 -39.29 -9.20
C ARG A 201 -6.72 -38.24 -9.08
N ILE A 202 -6.27 -38.02 -7.86
CA ILE A 202 -4.97 -37.39 -7.62
C ILE A 202 -3.95 -38.29 -8.31
N ALA A 203 -3.23 -37.70 -9.27
CA ALA A 203 -2.13 -38.32 -9.96
C ALA A 203 -1.01 -38.65 -8.96
N MET A 204 -1.09 -39.82 -8.35
CA MET A 204 0.04 -40.51 -7.70
C MET A 204 0.50 -41.63 -8.63
N ALA A 205 1.16 -41.23 -9.71
CA ALA A 205 2.12 -42.06 -10.43
C ALA A 205 3.40 -41.19 -10.47
N GLY A 206 4.34 -41.40 -9.56
CA GLY A 206 5.30 -42.49 -9.73
C GLY A 206 6.48 -42.00 -10.54
N GLY A 207 7.26 -41.08 -9.97
CA GLY A 207 8.50 -40.55 -10.54
C GLY A 207 9.70 -41.00 -9.73
N GLY A 208 9.88 -42.32 -9.60
CA GLY A 208 11.11 -42.91 -9.10
C GLY A 208 12.04 -43.23 -10.26
N ARG A 209 13.01 -42.35 -10.50
CA ARG A 209 14.43 -42.62 -10.79
C ARG A 209 15.15 -41.33 -11.11
#